data_AF-A0A7M2WPY8-F1
#
_entry.id   AF-A0A7M2WPY8-F1
#
_cell.length_a   1.000
_cell.length_b   1.000
_cell.length_c   1.000
_cell.angle_alpha   90.00
_cell.angle_beta   90.00
_cell.angle_gamma   90.00
#
_symmetry.space_group_name_H-M   'P 1'
#
loop_
_entity.id
_entity.type
_entity.pdbx_description
1 polymer ?
#
loop_
_entity_poly.entity_id
_entity_poly.type
_entity_poly.pdbx_seq_one_letter_code
_entity_poly.pdbx_strand_id
1 'polypeptide(L)'
;MFSFLKSFASIRTLGLGAVALLAASNAHAGITIVAPTPHASEATTEQILSHQYGGSFTALGNGFTNGSVTATRIDDLNDVAWKGDLMTLNAIASFSRSQQSVGLLLGKSGGGYEHLFAVNQFGYLPAASTTVDTSGDFFRFVLDNGGTNLRSSSLTTENPFGDQLVTYQIDGLGKGPSRYLLFWEDAPIGNSDQDYNDLIVEASFAGNGGPTAVPLPPAVWGGLIVLGGMAGAMYHKKRKQLQTA
;
A
#
# COMPACT_ATOMS: atom_id res chain seq x y z
N MET A 1 7.26 -7.61 -89.20
CA MET A 1 7.16 -9.02 -88.77
C MET A 1 7.85 -9.14 -87.42
N PHE A 2 7.20 -9.79 -86.46
CA PHE A 2 7.41 -9.77 -85.01
C PHE A 2 8.87 -9.87 -84.52
N SER A 3 9.21 -9.09 -83.47
CA SER A 3 9.65 -9.66 -82.19
C SER A 3 9.64 -8.63 -81.05
N PHE A 4 9.18 -9.11 -79.90
CA PHE A 4 9.04 -8.47 -78.60
C PHE A 4 10.37 -8.02 -78.00
N LEU A 5 10.36 -6.90 -77.26
CA LEU A 5 11.02 -6.76 -75.95
C LEU A 5 10.76 -5.35 -75.39
N LYS A 6 9.83 -5.25 -74.43
CA LYS A 6 9.79 -4.12 -73.49
C LYS A 6 10.12 -4.67 -72.11
N SER A 7 11.34 -4.36 -71.67
CA SER A 7 11.78 -4.31 -70.28
C SER A 7 10.76 -3.53 -69.43
N PHE A 8 10.54 -3.90 -68.17
CA PHE A 8 10.66 -2.97 -67.03
C PHE A 8 10.52 -3.70 -65.68
N ALA A 9 11.56 -3.51 -64.87
CA ALA A 9 11.56 -3.30 -63.42
C ALA A 9 10.94 -4.35 -62.48
N SER A 10 11.86 -5.08 -61.84
CA SER A 10 11.76 -5.56 -60.46
C SER A 10 11.30 -4.42 -59.53
N ILE A 11 10.17 -4.60 -58.83
CA ILE A 11 9.80 -3.80 -57.67
C ILE A 11 9.97 -4.68 -56.43
N ARG A 12 11.12 -4.52 -55.79
CA ARG A 12 11.34 -4.88 -54.38
C ARG A 12 10.72 -3.77 -53.55
N THR A 13 9.55 -4.00 -52.95
CA THR A 13 9.03 -3.07 -51.93
C THR A 13 9.31 -3.63 -50.54
N LEU A 14 10.30 -3.00 -49.92
CA LEU A 14 10.63 -3.03 -48.50
C LEU A 14 9.53 -2.39 -47.64
N GLY A 15 9.38 -2.92 -46.42
CA GLY A 15 9.03 -2.18 -45.20
C GLY A 15 7.55 -1.87 -44.98
N LEU A 16 7.01 -1.79 -43.77
CA LEU A 16 7.58 -1.74 -42.42
C LEU A 16 6.72 -2.64 -41.51
N GLY A 17 7.34 -3.59 -40.80
CA GLY A 17 6.74 -4.20 -39.62
C GLY A 17 6.93 -3.26 -38.43
N ALA A 18 5.91 -2.46 -38.12
CA ALA A 18 5.89 -1.66 -36.90
C ALA A 18 5.61 -2.59 -35.71
N VAL A 19 6.67 -3.11 -35.09
CA VAL A 19 6.57 -3.76 -33.77
C VAL A 19 6.43 -2.65 -32.74
N ALA A 20 5.17 -2.31 -32.41
CA ALA A 20 4.88 -1.48 -31.25
C ALA A 20 5.15 -2.30 -29.99
N LEU A 21 6.37 -2.17 -29.44
CA LEU A 21 6.68 -2.59 -28.07
C LEU A 21 5.88 -1.68 -27.13
N LEU A 22 4.66 -2.08 -26.82
CA LEU A 22 3.91 -1.51 -25.70
C LEU A 22 4.62 -1.95 -24.42
N ALA A 23 5.60 -1.15 -23.97
CA ALA A 23 6.10 -1.23 -22.62
C ALA A 23 4.92 -0.84 -21.70
N ALA A 24 4.24 -1.83 -21.15
CA ALA A 24 3.33 -1.61 -20.05
C ALA A 24 4.16 -1.09 -18.88
N SER A 25 4.11 0.22 -18.64
CA SER A 25 4.61 0.81 -17.41
C SER A 25 3.76 0.22 -16.29
N ASN A 26 4.33 -0.68 -15.49
CA ASN A 26 3.74 -1.06 -14.23
C ASN A 26 3.67 0.23 -13.39
N ALA A 27 2.47 0.79 -13.24
CA ALA A 27 2.22 1.80 -12.24
C ALA A 27 2.38 1.09 -10.89
N HIS A 28 3.60 1.10 -10.36
CA HIS A 28 3.83 0.70 -8.99
C HIS A 28 3.11 1.73 -8.11
N ALA A 29 2.18 1.26 -7.28
CA ALA A 29 1.70 2.03 -6.15
C ALA A 29 2.95 2.35 -5.32
N GLY A 30 3.36 3.62 -5.32
CA GLY A 30 4.49 4.09 -4.52
C GLY A 30 4.06 4.34 -3.08
N ILE A 31 5.02 4.73 -2.25
CA ILE A 31 4.79 5.14 -0.85
C ILE A 31 3.71 6.24 -0.79
N THR A 32 2.70 6.01 0.04
CA THR A 32 1.64 6.95 0.37
C THR A 32 2.23 8.19 1.00
N ILE A 33 1.86 9.34 0.46
CA ILE A 33 2.33 10.64 0.91
C ILE A 33 1.60 10.99 2.21
N VAL A 34 2.37 11.26 3.26
CA VAL A 34 1.86 11.77 4.53
C VAL A 34 1.85 13.30 4.46
N ALA A 35 0.67 13.90 4.59
CA ALA A 35 0.49 15.34 4.63
C ALA A 35 0.93 15.91 5.99
N PRO A 36 1.33 17.18 6.06
CA PRO A 36 1.51 17.86 7.33
C PRO A 36 0.17 17.99 8.05
N THR A 37 0.17 17.73 9.36
CA THR A 37 -0.99 17.93 10.23
C THR A 37 -1.54 19.36 10.12
N PRO A 38 -2.81 19.54 9.70
CA PRO A 38 -3.40 20.87 9.53
C PRO A 38 -3.86 21.49 10.85
N HIS A 39 -3.95 20.70 11.92
CA HIS A 39 -4.51 21.08 13.20
C HIS A 39 -3.44 21.23 14.28
N ALA A 40 -3.32 22.44 14.84
CA ALA A 40 -2.33 22.72 15.90
C ALA A 40 -2.56 21.93 17.21
N SER A 41 -3.73 21.32 17.39
CA SER A 41 -4.08 20.47 18.53
C SER A 41 -3.57 19.03 18.38
N GLU A 42 -3.10 18.66 17.20
CA GLU A 42 -2.72 17.30 16.84
C GLU A 42 -1.20 17.23 16.70
N ALA A 43 -0.62 16.07 17.02
CA ALA A 43 0.82 15.91 16.98
C ALA A 43 1.26 15.40 15.60
N THR A 44 2.30 16.03 15.06
CA THR A 44 3.03 15.55 13.89
C THR A 44 3.70 14.19 14.15
N THR A 45 4.06 13.47 13.09
CA THR A 45 4.81 12.21 13.19
C THR A 45 6.10 12.37 14.01
N GLU A 46 6.86 13.44 13.81
CA GLU A 46 8.09 13.72 14.57
C GLU A 46 7.83 13.92 16.06
N GLN A 47 6.74 14.63 16.41
CA GLN A 47 6.35 14.85 17.81
C GLN A 47 5.93 13.55 18.47
N ILE A 48 5.18 12.70 17.78
CA ILE A 48 4.77 11.39 18.29
C ILE A 48 5.99 10.48 18.51
N LEU A 49 6.91 10.42 17.55
CA LEU A 49 8.16 9.68 17.68
C LEU A 49 9.03 10.20 18.83
N SER A 50 9.13 11.53 18.97
CA SER A 50 9.88 12.19 20.04
C SER A 50 9.25 11.92 21.41
N HIS A 51 7.92 11.86 21.49
CA HIS A 51 7.22 11.47 22.72
C HIS A 51 7.51 10.01 23.10
N GLN A 52 7.42 9.09 22.14
CA GLN A 52 7.53 7.66 22.39
C GLN A 52 8.97 7.18 22.62
N TYR A 53 9.94 7.70 21.86
CA TYR A 53 11.33 7.22 21.89
C TYR A 53 12.33 8.24 22.43
N GLY A 54 11.87 9.43 22.80
CA GLY A 54 12.71 10.52 23.32
C GLY A 54 13.57 11.20 22.25
N GLY A 55 14.24 12.28 22.66
CA GLY A 55 15.05 13.10 21.76
C GLY A 55 14.21 13.92 20.78
N SER A 56 14.85 14.46 19.75
CA SER A 56 14.18 15.22 18.69
C SER A 56 14.33 14.47 17.37
N PHE A 57 13.22 14.03 16.80
CA PHE A 57 13.21 13.39 15.48
C PHE A 57 13.20 14.44 14.37
N THR A 58 13.89 14.11 13.27
CA THR A 58 13.90 14.88 12.02
C THR A 58 13.73 13.92 10.85
N ALA A 59 13.15 14.40 9.75
CA ALA A 59 12.96 13.61 8.55
C ALA A 59 14.30 13.16 7.94
N LEU A 60 14.36 11.91 7.49
CA LEU A 60 15.48 11.31 6.78
C LEU A 60 14.93 10.41 5.65
N GLY A 61 14.93 10.93 4.41
CA GLY A 61 14.28 10.27 3.30
C GLY A 61 12.77 10.18 3.54
N ASN A 62 12.21 8.98 3.47
CA ASN A 62 10.80 8.72 3.79
C ASN A 62 10.58 8.37 5.26
N GLY A 63 11.64 8.34 6.07
CA GLY A 63 11.58 8.01 7.50
C GLY A 63 12.01 9.16 8.39
N PHE A 64 12.34 8.85 9.65
CA PHE A 64 12.76 9.83 10.65
C PHE A 64 13.90 9.29 11.51
N THR A 65 14.71 10.18 12.09
CA THR A 65 15.73 9.81 13.06
C THR A 65 16.00 10.90 14.10
N ASN A 66 16.39 10.49 15.31
CA ASN A 66 16.97 11.34 16.34
C ASN A 66 18.49 11.11 16.52
N GLY A 67 19.13 10.41 15.57
CA GLY A 67 20.55 10.03 15.59
C GLY A 67 20.86 8.72 16.33
N SER A 68 19.97 8.23 17.21
CA SER A 68 20.11 6.93 17.90
C SER A 68 19.03 5.92 17.48
N VAL A 69 17.80 6.40 17.29
CA VAL A 69 16.64 5.63 16.84
C VAL A 69 16.27 6.07 15.44
N THR A 70 15.86 5.12 14.61
CA THR A 70 15.36 5.36 13.25
C THR A 70 13.96 4.79 13.11
N ALA A 71 13.06 5.56 12.50
CA ALA A 71 11.75 5.12 12.05
C ALA A 71 11.78 5.04 10.52
N THR A 72 11.95 3.84 9.98
CA THR A 72 12.07 3.60 8.54
C THR A 72 10.71 3.29 7.96
N ARG A 73 10.26 4.10 6.99
CA ARG A 73 8.98 3.87 6.30
C ARG A 73 8.99 2.55 5.53
N ILE A 74 8.00 1.71 5.79
CA ILE A 74 7.71 0.51 5.00
C ILE A 74 6.90 0.93 3.77
N ASP A 75 7.26 0.35 2.64
CA ASP A 75 6.54 0.52 1.38
C ASP A 75 5.16 -0.14 1.47
N ASP A 76 4.13 0.53 0.97
CA ASP A 76 2.73 0.12 1.10
C ASP A 76 2.42 -1.24 0.42
N LEU A 77 3.28 -1.72 -0.48
CA LEU A 77 3.17 -3.07 -1.04
C LEU A 77 3.68 -4.16 -0.09
N ASN A 78 4.42 -3.77 0.95
CA ASN A 78 5.07 -4.67 1.88
C ASN A 78 4.37 -4.74 3.25
N ASP A 79 3.58 -3.74 3.66
CA ASP A 79 2.83 -3.76 4.93
C ASP A 79 1.39 -4.28 4.81
N VAL A 80 1.06 -4.91 3.67
CA VAL A 80 -0.27 -5.45 3.37
C VAL A 80 -0.73 -6.59 4.28
N ALA A 81 0.17 -7.51 4.63
CA ALA A 81 -0.12 -8.67 5.47
C ALA A 81 1.05 -8.96 6.39
N TRP A 82 0.77 -9.56 7.52
CA TRP A 82 1.69 -9.69 8.63
C TRP A 82 1.80 -11.13 9.08
N LYS A 83 2.94 -11.47 9.67
CA LYS A 83 3.16 -12.75 10.31
C LYS A 83 4.06 -12.55 11.52
N GLY A 84 3.79 -13.25 12.60
CA GLY A 84 4.62 -13.21 13.80
C GLY A 84 4.29 -14.34 14.74
N ASP A 85 4.88 -14.28 15.93
CA ASP A 85 4.58 -15.17 17.05
C ASP A 85 3.69 -14.39 18.04
N LEU A 86 4.13 -14.27 19.30
CA LEU A 86 3.52 -13.40 20.28
C LEU A 86 3.75 -11.93 19.92
N MET A 87 2.65 -11.19 19.77
CA MET A 87 2.64 -9.76 19.45
C MET A 87 1.96 -8.98 20.57
N THR A 88 2.61 -7.92 21.04
CA THR A 88 1.99 -6.92 21.92
C THR A 88 1.67 -5.68 21.11
N LEU A 89 0.43 -5.20 21.22
CA LEU A 89 -0.03 -3.95 20.62
C LEU A 89 -0.26 -2.92 21.72
N ASN A 90 0.27 -1.71 21.53
CA ASN A 90 0.09 -0.58 22.44
C ASN A 90 -0.40 0.62 21.66
N ALA A 91 -1.56 1.18 22.01
CA ALA A 91 -1.96 2.47 21.50
C ALA A 91 -1.08 3.56 22.11
N ILE A 92 -0.50 4.40 21.26
CA ILE A 92 0.46 5.44 21.64
C ILE A 92 -0.21 6.81 21.70
N ALA A 93 -1.00 7.12 20.68
CA ALA A 93 -1.74 8.37 20.57
C ALA A 93 -2.97 8.17 19.70
N SER A 94 -3.98 9.02 19.88
CA SER A 94 -5.14 9.10 19.01
C SER A 94 -5.54 10.55 18.87
N PHE A 95 -5.54 11.05 17.64
CA PHE A 95 -6.01 12.40 17.32
C PHE A 95 -7.36 12.38 16.60
N SER A 96 -7.96 11.20 16.45
CA SER A 96 -9.36 11.07 16.06
C SER A 96 -10.32 11.64 17.11
N ARG A 97 -11.43 12.22 16.63
CA ARG A 97 -12.57 12.67 17.46
C ARG A 97 -13.60 11.58 17.72
N SER A 98 -13.40 10.39 17.17
CA SER A 98 -14.34 9.27 17.25
C SER A 98 -13.67 8.07 17.92
N GLN A 99 -14.49 7.11 18.37
CA GLN A 99 -13.94 5.84 18.87
C GLN A 99 -13.28 5.08 17.72
N GLN A 100 -12.05 4.64 17.94
CA GLN A 100 -11.26 3.83 17.03
C GLN A 100 -11.08 2.43 17.61
N SER A 101 -11.50 1.40 16.89
CA SER A 101 -11.37 0.00 17.35
C SER A 101 -10.33 -0.72 16.51
N VAL A 102 -9.31 -1.27 17.17
CA VAL A 102 -8.24 -2.02 16.53
C VAL A 102 -8.58 -3.50 16.58
N GLY A 103 -8.30 -4.19 15.49
CA GLY A 103 -8.45 -5.64 15.41
C GLY A 103 -7.56 -6.28 14.36
N LEU A 104 -7.79 -7.58 14.15
CA LEU A 104 -7.10 -8.38 13.13
C LEU A 104 -8.11 -9.02 12.18
N LEU A 105 -7.71 -9.19 10.92
CA LEU A 105 -8.32 -10.14 9.99
C LEU A 105 -7.34 -11.30 9.76
N LEU A 106 -7.77 -12.52 10.07
CA LEU A 106 -6.93 -13.70 9.90
C LEU A 106 -6.75 -14.05 8.41
N GLY A 107 -5.55 -14.47 8.04
CA GLY A 107 -5.13 -14.79 6.68
C GLY A 107 -4.50 -13.61 5.92
N LYS A 108 -4.18 -13.85 4.64
CA LYS A 108 -3.68 -12.82 3.71
C LYS A 108 -4.78 -12.06 2.97
N SER A 109 -6.00 -12.59 2.98
CA SER A 109 -7.21 -12.01 2.39
C SER A 109 -8.45 -12.62 3.04
N GLY A 110 -9.55 -11.87 3.19
CA GLY A 110 -10.76 -12.35 3.85
C GLY A 110 -10.55 -12.68 5.33
N GLY A 111 -11.25 -13.69 5.86
CA GLY A 111 -11.10 -14.13 7.25
C GLY A 111 -12.07 -13.47 8.24
N GLY A 112 -12.05 -13.97 9.47
CA GLY A 112 -12.84 -13.43 10.58
C GLY A 112 -12.18 -12.22 11.21
N TYR A 113 -12.98 -11.24 11.61
CA TYR A 113 -12.53 -10.08 12.37
C TYR A 113 -12.43 -10.43 13.85
N GLU A 114 -11.25 -10.21 14.42
CA GLU A 114 -10.98 -10.30 15.85
C GLU A 114 -10.74 -8.91 16.40
N HIS A 115 -11.69 -8.40 17.19
CA HIS A 115 -11.52 -7.14 17.91
C HIS A 115 -10.52 -7.31 19.05
N LEU A 116 -9.57 -6.38 19.16
CA LEU A 116 -8.52 -6.41 20.17
C LEU A 116 -8.74 -5.38 21.28
N PHE A 117 -8.86 -4.11 20.92
CA PHE A 117 -9.16 -3.02 21.86
C PHE A 117 -9.74 -1.81 21.13
N ALA A 118 -10.33 -0.89 21.89
CA ALA A 118 -10.80 0.38 21.37
C ALA A 118 -10.24 1.57 22.14
N VAL A 119 -10.05 2.67 21.43
CA VAL A 119 -9.57 3.96 21.92
C VAL A 119 -10.67 5.00 21.69
N ASN A 120 -10.96 5.78 22.72
CA ASN A 120 -11.96 6.86 22.68
C ASN A 120 -11.44 8.17 23.28
N GLN A 121 -10.13 8.26 23.50
CA GLN A 121 -9.46 9.41 24.08
C GLN A 121 -8.68 10.17 22.99
N PHE A 122 -8.65 11.49 23.09
CA PHE A 122 -7.86 12.36 22.23
C PHE A 122 -6.53 12.72 22.90
N GLY A 123 -5.43 12.65 22.15
CA GLY A 123 -4.06 12.93 22.61
C GLY A 123 -3.22 11.68 22.81
N TYR A 124 -2.11 11.83 23.55
CA TYR A 124 -1.24 10.72 23.93
C TYR A 124 -1.93 9.79 24.93
N LEU A 125 -1.78 8.48 24.72
CA LEU A 125 -2.56 7.45 25.40
C LEU A 125 -1.68 6.69 26.40
N PRO A 126 -2.11 6.56 27.66
CA PRO A 126 -1.28 5.89 28.66
C PRO A 126 -1.50 4.36 28.77
N ALA A 127 -2.49 3.73 28.12
CA ALA A 127 -2.93 2.41 28.63
C ALA A 127 -3.69 1.42 27.72
N ALA A 128 -4.06 1.71 26.47
CA ALA A 128 -4.73 0.69 25.66
C ALA A 128 -3.68 -0.28 25.09
N SER A 129 -3.64 -1.50 25.64
CA SER A 129 -2.68 -2.54 25.24
C SER A 129 -3.33 -3.91 25.23
N THR A 130 -2.87 -4.78 24.33
CA THR A 130 -3.21 -6.20 24.35
C THR A 130 -2.01 -7.03 23.89
N THR A 131 -2.04 -8.32 24.21
CA THR A 131 -1.09 -9.29 23.67
C THR A 131 -1.88 -10.42 23.01
N VAL A 132 -1.51 -10.75 21.78
CA VAL A 132 -2.16 -11.75 20.93
C VAL A 132 -1.10 -12.71 20.40
N ASP A 133 -1.43 -13.99 20.37
CA ASP A 133 -0.60 -15.01 19.76
C ASP A 133 -1.01 -15.17 18.29
N THR A 134 -0.09 -14.80 17.39
CA THR A 134 -0.29 -14.91 15.93
C THR A 134 0.54 -16.04 15.31
N SER A 135 1.10 -16.91 16.16
CA SER A 135 2.06 -17.94 15.76
C SER A 135 1.52 -18.83 14.64
N GLY A 136 2.22 -18.81 13.50
CA GLY A 136 1.94 -19.67 12.36
C GLY A 136 0.94 -19.09 11.35
N ASP A 137 0.17 -18.07 11.73
CA ASP A 137 -0.88 -17.50 10.89
C ASP A 137 -0.45 -16.18 10.24
N PHE A 138 -0.97 -15.94 9.04
CA PHE A 138 -0.97 -14.60 8.47
C PHE A 138 -2.13 -13.82 9.06
N PHE A 139 -1.98 -12.51 9.17
CA PHE A 139 -3.05 -11.62 9.56
C PHE A 139 -2.89 -10.25 8.89
N ARG A 140 -3.90 -9.41 9.05
CA ARG A 140 -3.91 -8.01 8.62
C ARG A 140 -4.42 -7.16 9.76
N PHE A 141 -3.83 -5.99 9.96
CA PHE A 141 -4.36 -5.06 10.94
C PHE A 141 -5.63 -4.41 10.40
N VAL A 142 -6.57 -4.13 11.29
CA VAL A 142 -7.82 -3.46 10.96
C VAL A 142 -8.08 -2.33 11.93
N LEU A 143 -8.59 -1.24 11.38
CA LEU A 143 -9.18 -0.12 12.10
C LEU A 143 -10.67 -0.02 11.77
N ASP A 144 -11.50 -0.03 12.80
CA ASP A 144 -12.92 0.27 12.75
C ASP A 144 -13.18 1.63 13.38
N ASN A 145 -13.51 2.64 12.56
CA ASN A 145 -13.89 3.97 13.04
C ASN A 145 -15.39 4.02 13.35
N GLY A 146 -15.74 4.20 14.63
CA GLY A 146 -17.13 4.28 15.09
C GLY A 146 -17.88 5.54 14.66
N GLY A 147 -17.18 6.62 14.28
CA GLY A 147 -17.78 7.87 13.81
C GLY A 147 -18.10 7.86 12.31
N THR A 148 -17.22 7.29 11.48
CA THR A 148 -17.42 7.21 10.03
C THR A 148 -18.03 5.89 9.58
N ASN A 149 -18.05 4.87 10.44
CA ASN A 149 -18.35 3.47 10.10
C ASN A 149 -17.43 2.93 8.99
N LEU A 150 -16.24 3.51 8.84
CA LEU A 150 -15.22 3.03 7.93
C LEU A 150 -14.43 1.90 8.61
N ARG A 151 -14.35 0.76 7.93
CA ARG A 151 -13.41 -0.31 8.25
C ARG A 151 -12.26 -0.25 7.26
N SER A 152 -11.06 0.00 7.78
CA SER A 152 -9.82 0.04 7.02
C SER A 152 -8.92 -1.13 7.43
N SER A 153 -8.14 -1.65 6.48
CA SER A 153 -7.24 -2.80 6.63
C SER A 153 -5.84 -2.41 6.19
N SER A 154 -4.82 -3.10 6.70
CA SER A 154 -3.45 -2.96 6.19
C SER A 154 -3.33 -3.38 4.72
N LEU A 155 -4.24 -4.22 4.21
CA LEU A 155 -4.28 -4.55 2.80
C LEU A 155 -5.05 -3.49 2.02
N THR A 156 -4.33 -2.67 1.25
CA THR A 156 -4.88 -1.55 0.47
C THR A 156 -6.05 -1.95 -0.45
N THR A 157 -6.06 -3.17 -1.01
CA THR A 157 -7.18 -3.62 -1.87
C THR A 157 -8.49 -3.85 -1.12
N GLU A 158 -8.46 -3.93 0.21
CA GLU A 158 -9.65 -3.98 1.08
C GLU A 158 -10.13 -2.57 1.47
N ASN A 159 -9.36 -1.52 1.12
CA ASN A 159 -9.70 -0.14 1.45
C ASN A 159 -10.31 0.54 0.21
N PRO A 160 -11.63 0.83 0.21
CA PRO A 160 -12.31 1.36 -0.97
C PRO A 160 -11.84 2.76 -1.41
N PHE A 161 -11.11 3.47 -0.54
CA PHE A 161 -10.71 4.86 -0.76
C PHE A 161 -9.20 5.07 -0.90
N GLY A 162 -8.40 4.00 -0.91
CA GLY A 162 -6.94 4.09 -0.95
C GLY A 162 -6.29 3.63 0.35
N ASP A 163 -5.00 3.85 0.49
CA ASP A 163 -4.28 3.37 1.67
C ASP A 163 -4.64 4.16 2.92
N GLN A 164 -4.89 3.45 4.02
CA GLN A 164 -5.43 4.00 5.27
C GLN A 164 -4.51 3.73 6.46
N LEU A 165 -3.43 3.00 6.21
CA LEU A 165 -2.41 2.68 7.19
C LEU A 165 -1.07 3.04 6.59
N VAL A 166 -0.22 3.67 7.39
CA VAL A 166 1.18 3.80 7.08
C VAL A 166 2.05 3.21 8.17
N THR A 167 3.10 2.49 7.77
CA THR A 167 3.90 1.69 8.69
C THR A 167 5.35 2.17 8.77
N TYR A 168 5.88 2.32 9.98
CA TYR A 168 7.31 2.56 10.21
C TYR A 168 7.93 1.42 11.02
N GLN A 169 9.04 0.86 10.54
CA GLN A 169 9.89 -0.02 11.35
C GLN A 169 10.78 0.82 12.26
N ILE A 170 10.87 0.42 13.52
CA ILE A 170 11.67 1.13 14.53
C ILE A 170 12.92 0.33 14.85
N ASP A 171 14.09 0.94 14.61
CA ASP A 171 15.41 0.37 14.90
C ASP A 171 16.20 1.28 15.85
N GLY A 172 17.29 0.75 16.42
CA GLY A 172 18.18 1.51 17.33
C GLY A 172 17.83 1.43 18.82
N LEU A 173 16.85 0.58 19.19
CA LEU A 173 16.45 0.35 20.58
C LEU A 173 17.26 -0.77 21.29
N GLY A 174 18.35 -1.24 20.67
CA GLY A 174 19.15 -2.36 21.16
C GLY A 174 18.63 -3.73 20.73
N LYS A 175 19.11 -4.80 21.36
CA LYS A 175 18.60 -6.16 21.12
C LYS A 175 17.25 -6.31 21.80
N GLY A 176 16.23 -6.72 21.05
CA GLY A 176 14.87 -6.83 21.56
C GLY A 176 13.87 -7.26 20.50
N PRO A 177 12.56 -7.14 20.79
CA PRO A 177 11.51 -7.44 19.84
C PRO A 177 11.59 -6.53 18.61
N SER A 178 11.17 -7.03 17.44
CA SER A 178 10.92 -6.18 16.28
C SER A 178 9.75 -5.25 16.57
N ARG A 179 9.89 -3.96 16.27
CA ARG A 179 8.87 -2.95 16.55
C ARG A 179 8.45 -2.21 15.29
N TYR A 180 7.16 -2.00 15.18
CA TYR A 180 6.53 -1.25 14.10
C TYR A 180 5.53 -0.26 14.68
N LEU A 181 5.50 0.96 14.15
CA LEU A 181 4.43 1.90 14.39
C LEU A 181 3.47 1.91 13.21
N LEU A 182 2.19 1.77 13.54
CA LEU A 182 1.05 1.78 12.65
C LEU A 182 0.34 3.13 12.81
N PHE A 183 0.36 3.95 11.77
CA PHE A 183 -0.24 5.29 11.72
C PHE A 183 -1.46 5.24 10.82
N TRP A 184 -2.64 5.42 11.39
CA TRP A 184 -3.90 5.28 10.66
C TRP A 184 -4.52 6.61 10.32
N GLU A 185 -5.25 6.61 9.21
CA GLU A 185 -6.23 7.63 8.86
C GLU A 185 -7.64 7.14 9.24
N ASP A 186 -8.48 8.04 9.75
CA ASP A 186 -9.82 7.74 10.24
C ASP A 186 -10.94 8.08 9.24
N ALA A 187 -10.61 8.82 8.18
CA ALA A 187 -11.53 9.27 7.16
C ALA A 187 -11.13 8.76 5.75
N PRO A 188 -12.12 8.57 4.85
CA PRO A 188 -11.84 8.27 3.44
C PRO A 188 -10.89 9.30 2.82
N ILE A 189 -9.85 8.88 2.09
CA ILE A 189 -8.82 9.75 1.49
C ILE A 189 -9.34 10.99 0.74
N GLY A 190 -10.52 10.91 0.13
CA GLY A 190 -11.15 12.07 -0.54
C GLY A 190 -11.66 13.17 0.40
N ASN A 191 -11.80 12.87 1.69
CA ASN A 191 -12.31 13.74 2.75
C ASN A 191 -11.37 13.84 3.96
N SER A 192 -10.25 13.11 3.92
CA SER A 192 -9.23 13.03 4.96
C SER A 192 -8.17 14.11 4.73
N ASP A 193 -7.47 14.52 5.78
CA ASP A 193 -6.33 15.42 5.66
C ASP A 193 -5.00 14.69 5.39
N GLN A 194 -5.01 13.35 5.51
CA GLN A 194 -3.95 12.43 5.10
C GLN A 194 -2.67 12.62 5.91
N ASP A 195 -2.80 13.05 7.17
CA ASP A 195 -1.66 13.17 8.08
C ASP A 195 -1.37 11.87 8.86
N TYR A 196 -2.29 10.89 8.78
CA TYR A 196 -2.21 9.56 9.36
C TYR A 196 -1.91 9.56 10.87
N ASN A 197 -2.27 10.62 11.59
CA ASN A 197 -2.07 10.69 13.05
C ASN A 197 -3.34 10.34 13.84
N ASP A 198 -4.44 9.94 13.19
CA ASP A 198 -5.70 9.74 13.88
C ASP A 198 -5.66 8.63 14.93
N LEU A 199 -4.92 7.55 14.66
CA LEU A 199 -4.58 6.53 15.64
C LEU A 199 -3.18 5.96 15.38
N ILE A 200 -2.36 5.93 16.43
CA ILE A 200 -1.02 5.38 16.40
C ILE A 200 -0.95 4.16 17.33
N VAL A 201 -0.50 3.04 16.78
CA VAL A 201 -0.32 1.78 17.51
C VAL A 201 1.10 1.26 17.32
N GLU A 202 1.78 0.91 18.41
CA GLU A 202 3.04 0.16 18.37
C GLU A 202 2.74 -1.34 18.41
N ALA A 203 3.20 -2.06 17.39
CA ALA A 203 3.26 -3.52 17.36
C ALA A 203 4.67 -3.99 17.70
N SER A 204 4.81 -4.77 18.78
CA SER A 204 6.06 -5.38 19.22
C SER A 204 5.98 -6.90 19.12
N PHE A 205 6.86 -7.52 18.33
CA PHE A 205 6.90 -8.97 18.12
C PHE A 205 8.03 -9.61 18.95
N ALA A 206 7.72 -10.62 19.76
CA ALA A 206 8.72 -11.30 20.59
C ALA A 206 9.82 -12.03 19.79
N GLY A 207 9.62 -12.23 18.48
CA GLY A 207 10.57 -12.87 17.56
C GLY A 207 10.69 -12.11 16.23
N ASN A 208 10.95 -12.83 15.15
CA ASN A 208 11.14 -12.26 13.79
C ASN A 208 9.80 -11.92 13.10
N GLY A 209 8.81 -11.45 13.86
CA GLY A 209 7.52 -11.03 13.32
C GLY A 209 7.61 -9.69 12.60
N GLY A 210 6.69 -9.46 11.66
CA GLY A 210 6.63 -8.23 10.89
C GLY A 210 5.80 -8.33 9.62
N PRO A 211 5.89 -7.28 8.79
CA PRO A 211 5.18 -7.20 7.52
C PRO A 211 5.73 -8.24 6.53
N THR A 212 4.84 -8.79 5.72
CA THR A 212 5.12 -9.81 4.71
C THR A 212 4.47 -9.39 3.40
N ALA A 213 5.28 -9.24 2.37
CA ALA A 213 4.77 -8.98 1.04
C ALA A 213 3.81 -10.10 0.62
N VAL A 214 2.60 -9.73 0.21
CA VAL A 214 1.69 -10.65 -0.47
C VAL A 214 2.10 -10.66 -1.94
N PRO A 215 2.53 -11.82 -2.50
CA PRO A 215 2.82 -11.89 -3.91
C PRO A 215 1.59 -11.45 -4.69
N LEU A 216 1.72 -10.37 -5.46
CA LEU A 216 0.69 -10.01 -6.41
C LEU A 216 0.49 -11.21 -7.34
N PRO A 217 -0.76 -11.60 -7.67
CA PRO A 217 -0.97 -12.61 -8.70
C PRO A 217 -0.20 -12.15 -9.94
N PRO A 218 0.49 -13.06 -10.66
CA PRO A 218 1.20 -12.70 -11.88
C PRO A 218 0.26 -11.88 -12.74
N ALA A 219 0.64 -10.66 -13.11
CA ALA A 219 -0.21 -9.77 -13.87
C ALA A 219 -0.72 -10.54 -15.10
N VAL A 220 -1.97 -11.00 -15.05
CA VAL A 220 -2.51 -11.79 -16.15
C VAL A 220 -2.74 -10.80 -17.27
N TRP A 221 -1.86 -10.83 -18.27
CA TRP A 221 -1.86 -10.03 -19.50
C TRP A 221 -3.14 -10.20 -20.37
N GLY A 222 -4.24 -10.70 -19.80
CA GLY A 222 -5.51 -10.92 -20.48
C GLY A 222 -6.09 -9.65 -21.11
N GLY A 223 -5.80 -8.47 -20.54
CA GLY A 223 -6.24 -7.19 -21.11
C GLY A 223 -5.61 -6.86 -22.49
N LEU A 224 -4.37 -7.29 -22.74
CA LEU A 224 -3.67 -6.95 -23.99
C LEU A 224 -3.99 -7.90 -25.14
N ILE A 225 -4.39 -9.15 -24.86
CA ILE A 225 -4.84 -10.09 -25.91
C ILE A 225 -6.20 -9.63 -26.49
N VAL A 226 -7.09 -9.10 -25.65
CA VAL A 226 -8.41 -8.61 -26.10
C VAL A 226 -8.27 -7.37 -27.00
N LEU A 227 -7.39 -6.42 -26.65
CA LEU A 227 -7.14 -5.24 -27.49
C LEU A 227 -6.41 -5.57 -28.79
N GLY A 228 -5.42 -6.48 -28.75
CA GLY A 228 -4.74 -6.96 -29.95
C GLY A 228 -5.68 -7.70 -30.93
N GLY A 229 -6.59 -8.52 -30.39
CA GLY A 229 -7.60 -9.23 -31.18
C GLY A 229 -8.58 -8.29 -31.89
N MET A 230 -9.03 -7.22 -31.22
CA MET A 230 -9.93 -6.23 -31.82
C MET A 230 -9.25 -5.39 -32.91
N ALA A 231 -7.99 -4.98 -32.71
CA ALA A 231 -7.22 -4.27 -33.73
C ALA A 231 -6.97 -5.13 -34.98
N GLY A 232 -6.65 -6.42 -34.79
CA GLY A 232 -6.49 -7.37 -35.89
C GLY A 232 -7.78 -7.60 -36.69
N ALA A 233 -8.93 -7.73 -36.01
CA ALA A 233 -10.23 -7.90 -36.65
C ALA A 233 -10.65 -6.67 -37.47
N MET A 234 -10.41 -5.46 -36.95
CA MET A 234 -10.68 -4.21 -37.68
C MET A 234 -9.78 -4.04 -38.92
N TYR A 235 -8.50 -4.39 -38.81
CA TYR A 235 -7.57 -4.36 -39.94
C TYR A 235 -7.98 -5.34 -41.06
N HIS A 236 -8.39 -6.56 -40.70
CA HIS A 236 -8.86 -7.55 -41.67
C HIS A 236 -10.14 -7.13 -42.41
N LYS A 237 -11.08 -6.48 -41.72
CA LYS A 237 -12.32 -5.98 -42.34
C LYS A 237 -12.06 -4.88 -43.37
N LYS A 238 -11.14 -3.95 -43.08
CA LYS A 238 -10.77 -2.87 -44.01
C LYS A 238 -10.04 -3.38 -45.25
N ARG A 239 -9.20 -4.41 -45.12
CA ARG A 239 -8.49 -5.02 -46.25
C ARG A 239 -9.41 -5.71 -47.25
N LYS A 240 -10.47 -6.39 -46.79
CA LYS A 240 -11.44 -7.05 -47.69
C LYS A 240 -12.24 -6.04 -48.54
N GLN A 241 -12.58 -4.88 -47.98
CA GLN A 241 -13.35 -3.84 -48.69
C GLN A 241 -12.56 -3.20 -49.85
N LEU A 242 -11.23 -3.14 -49.74
CA LEU A 242 -10.36 -2.59 -50.79
C LEU A 242 -10.05 -3.57 -51.94
N GLN A 243 -10.40 -4.85 -51.81
CA GLN A 243 -10.20 -5.87 -52.85
C GLN A 243 -11.43 -6.10 -53.74
N THR A 244 -12.56 -5.48 -53.39
CA THR A 244 -13.86 -5.64 -54.09
C THR A 244 -14.30 -4.36 -54.81
N ALA A 245 -13.45 -3.36 -54.90
CA ALA A 245 -13.64 -2.13 -55.68
C ALA A 245 -12.59 -2.09 -56.80
#